data_AF-A0A182VYC4-F1
#
_entry.id   AF-A0A182VYC4-F1
#
_cell.length_a   1.000
_cell.length_b   1.000
_cell.length_c   1.000
_cell.angle_alpha   90.00
_cell.angle_beta   90.00
_cell.angle_gamma   90.00
#
_symmetry.space_group_name_H-M   'P 1'
#
loop_
_entity.id
_entity.type
_entity.pdbx_description
1 polymer ?
#
loop_
_entity_poly.entity_id
_entity_poly.type
_entity_poly.pdbx_seq_one_letter_code
_entity_poly.pdbx_strand_id
1 'polypeptide(L)'
;MEMVTVEVLKNKLTAETDDDFLVAYERYIEQNPGHVLRDEECKELLSVAVYQAKLEAAKKLVEGQIVNGKFDGNHELLKGLLAMCCNRGNVPTLEWLLKIIPDHEVALVNEDPLLSLLVKQIDVYKDKNKCPFFKSMGILLNDPRIEIDKVDMKKYTALHYAVRYNIDHCQELLLARGAYIGGKDLFGELPINDMESLLLEKHLDSCVTSNDRNPGDDDYEMIIEYKNFTPPSWKCQTNDNSTGEKEFDDEMRNIE
;
A
#
# COMPACT_ATOMS: atom_id res chain seq x y z
N MET A 1 1.88 -45.18 4.81
CA MET A 1 1.83 -43.75 5.21
C MET A 1 1.76 -42.96 3.92
N GLU A 2 0.78 -42.09 3.77
CA GLU A 2 0.56 -41.34 2.53
C GLU A 2 1.74 -40.38 2.28
N MET A 3 2.27 -40.38 1.06
CA MET A 3 3.36 -39.50 0.66
C MET A 3 2.82 -38.08 0.54
N VAL A 4 3.43 -37.14 1.26
CA VAL A 4 3.06 -35.73 1.17
C VAL A 4 3.84 -35.13 0.01
N THR A 5 3.14 -34.54 -0.95
CA THR A 5 3.73 -33.83 -2.08
C THR A 5 3.44 -32.33 -1.98
N VAL A 6 4.10 -31.52 -2.80
CA VAL A 6 3.80 -30.07 -2.91
C VAL A 6 2.34 -29.83 -3.27
N GLU A 7 1.75 -30.68 -4.11
CA GLU A 7 0.33 -30.60 -4.47
C GLU A 7 -0.59 -30.91 -3.27
N VAL A 8 -0.20 -31.86 -2.40
CA VAL A 8 -0.93 -32.11 -1.15
C VAL A 8 -0.88 -30.87 -0.25
N LEU A 9 0.30 -30.25 -0.09
CA LEU A 9 0.47 -29.02 0.69
C LEU A 9 -0.41 -27.88 0.16
N LYS A 10 -0.43 -27.68 -1.16
CA LYS A 10 -1.29 -26.69 -1.82
C LYS A 10 -2.77 -26.95 -1.54
N ASN A 11 -3.21 -28.21 -1.61
CA ASN A 11 -4.59 -28.58 -1.28
C ASN A 11 -4.93 -28.32 0.20
N LYS A 12 -3.97 -28.51 1.11
CA LYS A 12 -4.16 -28.13 2.52
C LYS A 12 -4.37 -26.62 2.69
N LEU A 13 -3.59 -25.80 1.99
CA LEU A 13 -3.77 -24.34 2.05
C LEU A 13 -5.14 -23.88 1.52
N THR A 14 -5.68 -24.55 0.50
CA THR A 14 -6.93 -24.14 -0.14
C THR A 14 -8.18 -24.65 0.59
N ALA A 15 -8.15 -25.86 1.15
CA ALA A 15 -9.33 -26.53 1.67
C ALA A 15 -9.36 -26.68 3.20
N GLU A 16 -8.22 -26.56 3.88
CA GLU A 16 -8.08 -26.94 5.30
C GLU A 16 -7.54 -25.79 6.16
N THR A 17 -7.19 -26.05 7.42
CA THR A 17 -6.72 -25.03 8.38
C THR A 17 -5.20 -24.81 8.30
N ASP A 18 -4.69 -23.75 8.96
CA ASP A 18 -3.25 -23.52 9.10
C ASP A 18 -2.59 -24.73 9.79
N ASP A 19 -3.20 -25.25 10.85
CA ASP A 19 -2.67 -26.39 11.61
C ASP A 19 -2.54 -27.66 10.73
N ASP A 20 -3.55 -27.92 9.89
CA ASP A 20 -3.52 -29.06 8.95
C ASP A 20 -2.37 -28.91 7.94
N PHE A 21 -2.13 -27.69 7.45
CA PHE A 21 -0.98 -27.41 6.60
C PHE A 21 0.33 -27.61 7.34
N LEU A 22 0.48 -27.09 8.55
CA LEU A 22 1.72 -27.18 9.33
C LEU A 22 2.09 -28.64 9.61
N VAL A 23 1.14 -29.47 10.01
CA VAL A 23 1.35 -30.92 10.22
C VAL A 23 1.75 -31.62 8.92
N ALA A 24 1.12 -31.26 7.79
CA ALA A 24 1.49 -31.82 6.49
C ALA A 24 2.89 -31.35 6.06
N TYR A 25 3.25 -30.10 6.33
CA TYR A 25 4.53 -29.51 5.99
C TYR A 25 5.68 -30.14 6.77
N GLU A 26 5.50 -30.39 8.07
CA GLU A 26 6.49 -31.10 8.88
C GLU A 26 6.74 -32.51 8.33
N ARG A 27 5.68 -33.25 8.01
CA ARG A 27 5.80 -34.58 7.37
C ARG A 27 6.49 -34.52 6.01
N TYR A 28 6.24 -33.48 5.22
CA TYR A 28 6.92 -33.28 3.94
C TYR A 28 8.44 -33.12 4.13
N ILE A 29 8.86 -32.35 5.13
CA ILE A 29 10.28 -32.16 5.47
C ILE A 29 10.89 -33.47 5.97
N GLU A 30 10.21 -34.20 6.85
CA GLU A 30 10.66 -35.51 7.36
C GLU A 30 10.86 -36.54 6.24
N GLN A 31 9.97 -36.53 5.23
CA GLN A 31 10.04 -37.39 4.06
C GLN A 31 11.18 -37.01 3.10
N ASN A 32 11.63 -35.75 3.12
CA ASN A 32 12.63 -35.21 2.21
C ASN A 32 13.76 -34.49 2.99
N PRO A 33 14.55 -35.23 3.79
CA PRO A 33 15.56 -34.62 4.65
C PRO A 33 16.62 -33.88 3.82
N GLY A 34 16.83 -32.60 4.13
CA GLY A 34 17.78 -31.73 3.42
C GLY A 34 17.29 -31.19 2.07
N HIS A 35 16.06 -31.52 1.67
CA HIS A 35 15.44 -30.92 0.49
C HIS A 35 14.94 -29.51 0.84
N VAL A 36 15.43 -28.53 0.10
CA VAL A 36 14.92 -27.15 0.14
C VAL A 36 13.91 -27.01 -0.99
N LEU A 37 12.72 -26.50 -0.69
CA LEU A 37 11.72 -26.16 -1.72
C LEU A 37 12.37 -25.28 -2.78
N ARG A 38 12.10 -25.57 -4.06
CA ARG A 38 12.55 -24.67 -5.13
C ARG A 38 11.81 -23.35 -5.01
N ASP A 39 12.46 -22.26 -5.39
CA ASP A 39 11.87 -20.92 -5.33
C ASP A 39 10.48 -20.85 -5.98
N GLU A 40 10.28 -21.52 -7.13
CA GLU A 40 8.98 -21.53 -7.82
C GLU A 40 7.88 -22.22 -7.00
N GLU A 41 8.19 -23.34 -6.34
CA GLU A 41 7.24 -24.08 -5.49
C GLU A 41 6.93 -23.28 -4.21
N CYS A 42 7.96 -22.67 -3.63
CA CYS A 42 7.80 -21.78 -2.47
C CYS A 42 6.93 -20.58 -2.83
N LYS A 43 7.18 -19.94 -3.99
CA LYS A 43 6.39 -18.82 -4.50
C LYS A 43 4.93 -19.18 -4.68
N GLU A 44 4.66 -20.33 -5.27
CA GLU A 44 3.30 -20.82 -5.48
C GLU A 44 2.59 -21.08 -4.15
N LEU A 45 3.20 -21.84 -3.24
CA LEU A 45 2.62 -22.12 -1.93
C LEU A 45 2.41 -20.84 -1.12
N LEU A 46 3.37 -19.93 -1.12
CA LEU A 46 3.29 -18.65 -0.41
C LEU A 46 2.16 -17.78 -0.95
N SER A 47 2.04 -17.69 -2.28
CA SER A 47 0.94 -16.97 -2.94
C SER A 47 -0.43 -17.54 -2.54
N VAL A 48 -0.57 -18.87 -2.52
CA VAL A 48 -1.82 -19.52 -2.11
C VAL A 48 -2.10 -19.27 -0.63
N ALA A 49 -1.09 -19.37 0.24
CA ALA A 49 -1.23 -19.12 1.68
C ALA A 49 -1.69 -17.68 1.95
N VAL A 50 -1.06 -16.68 1.32
CA VAL A 50 -1.44 -15.26 1.46
C VAL A 50 -2.85 -15.01 0.92
N TYR A 51 -3.18 -15.55 -0.25
CA TYR A 51 -4.49 -15.40 -0.88
C TYR A 51 -5.63 -15.98 -0.02
N GLN A 52 -5.37 -17.10 0.66
CA GLN A 52 -6.29 -17.80 1.55
C GLN A 52 -6.25 -17.30 3.01
N ALA A 53 -5.45 -16.27 3.29
CA ALA A 53 -5.25 -15.71 4.63
C ALA A 53 -4.72 -16.70 5.68
N LYS A 54 -3.84 -17.60 5.25
CA LYS A 54 -3.15 -18.62 6.05
C LYS A 54 -1.82 -18.07 6.59
N LEU A 55 -1.90 -17.19 7.59
CA LEU A 55 -0.74 -16.42 8.07
C LEU A 55 0.37 -17.32 8.64
N GLU A 56 0.04 -18.33 9.44
CA GLU A 56 1.06 -19.17 10.08
C GLU A 56 1.71 -20.09 9.04
N ALA A 57 0.93 -20.57 8.06
CA ALA A 57 1.48 -21.27 6.90
C ALA A 57 2.45 -20.39 6.08
N ALA A 58 2.07 -19.14 5.80
CA ALA A 58 2.92 -18.19 5.08
C ALA A 58 4.23 -17.91 5.85
N LYS A 59 4.16 -17.71 7.17
CA LYS A 59 5.34 -17.56 8.03
C LYS A 59 6.24 -18.78 7.98
N LYS A 60 5.67 -19.99 8.06
CA LYS A 60 6.40 -21.25 8.05
C LYS A 60 7.19 -21.44 6.76
N LEU A 61 6.60 -21.10 5.62
CA LEU A 61 7.22 -21.24 4.30
C LEU A 61 8.50 -20.40 4.13
N VAL A 62 8.58 -19.24 4.80
CA VAL A 62 9.72 -18.32 4.68
C VAL A 62 10.61 -18.29 5.92
N GLU A 63 10.32 -19.08 6.96
CA GLU A 63 10.97 -18.96 8.27
C GLU A 63 12.51 -19.09 8.18
N GLY A 64 12.99 -19.98 7.30
CA GLY A 64 14.42 -20.22 7.07
C GLY A 64 15.14 -19.08 6.32
N GLN A 65 14.38 -18.13 5.77
CA GLN A 65 14.87 -16.96 5.03
C GLN A 65 14.76 -15.67 5.86
N ILE A 66 14.32 -15.75 7.12
CA ILE A 66 14.22 -14.58 8.01
C ILE A 66 15.50 -14.45 8.85
N VAL A 67 16.24 -13.37 8.64
CA VAL A 67 17.44 -13.01 9.41
C VAL A 67 17.18 -11.68 10.11
N ASN A 68 17.37 -11.63 11.43
CA ASN A 68 17.10 -10.44 12.25
C ASN A 68 15.68 -9.85 12.07
N GLY A 69 14.69 -10.70 11.80
CA GLY A 69 13.30 -10.28 11.58
C GLY A 69 13.02 -9.67 10.21
N LYS A 70 14.00 -9.65 9.31
CA LYS A 70 13.87 -9.23 7.92
C LYS A 70 14.08 -10.41 6.98
N PHE A 71 13.44 -10.37 5.83
CA PHE A 71 13.58 -11.38 4.79
C PHE A 71 14.90 -11.16 4.05
N ASP A 72 15.75 -12.19 4.01
CA ASP A 72 17.07 -12.23 3.38
C ASP A 72 17.11 -13.22 2.19
N GLY A 73 15.94 -13.73 1.79
CA GLY A 73 15.78 -14.65 0.67
C GLY A 73 15.66 -13.94 -0.67
N ASN A 74 15.28 -14.70 -1.71
CA ASN A 74 14.97 -14.13 -3.02
C ASN A 74 13.71 -13.25 -2.97
N HIS A 75 13.86 -11.92 -3.11
CA HIS A 75 12.75 -10.96 -3.00
C HIS A 75 11.64 -11.16 -4.05
N GLU A 76 11.91 -11.86 -5.17
CA GLU A 76 10.89 -12.25 -6.15
C GLU A 76 9.82 -13.18 -5.59
N LEU A 77 10.05 -13.78 -4.41
CA LEU A 77 9.06 -14.56 -3.65
C LEU A 77 7.98 -13.69 -3.01
N LEU A 78 8.31 -12.43 -2.66
CA LEU A 78 7.39 -11.51 -1.99
C LEU A 78 6.57 -10.64 -2.96
N LYS A 79 6.95 -10.66 -4.24
CA LYS A 79 6.36 -9.89 -5.33
C LYS A 79 4.84 -10.10 -5.43
N GLY A 80 4.09 -9.00 -5.53
CA GLY A 80 2.62 -9.01 -5.60
C GLY A 80 1.87 -9.48 -4.32
N LEU A 81 2.55 -9.98 -3.28
CA LEU A 81 1.85 -10.46 -2.07
C LEU A 81 1.13 -9.34 -1.31
N LEU A 82 1.72 -8.13 -1.27
CA LEU A 82 1.06 -6.95 -0.69
C LEU A 82 -0.24 -6.60 -1.43
N ALA A 83 -0.24 -6.69 -2.76
CA ALA A 83 -1.44 -6.47 -3.57
C ALA A 83 -2.51 -7.53 -3.32
N MET A 84 -2.12 -8.80 -3.14
CA MET A 84 -3.06 -9.86 -2.72
C MET A 84 -3.70 -9.54 -1.38
N CYS A 85 -2.91 -9.12 -0.38
CA CYS A 85 -3.43 -8.69 0.91
C CYS A 85 -4.43 -7.52 0.78
N CYS A 86 -4.12 -6.54 -0.06
CA CYS A 86 -4.99 -5.40 -0.32
C CYS A 86 -6.31 -5.81 -0.98
N ASN A 87 -6.27 -6.65 -2.02
CA ASN A 87 -7.48 -7.11 -2.72
C ASN A 87 -8.37 -8.02 -1.86
N ARG A 88 -7.81 -8.67 -0.84
CA ARG A 88 -8.54 -9.62 0.03
C ARG A 88 -8.88 -9.05 1.40
N GLY A 89 -8.36 -7.88 1.76
CA GLY A 89 -8.54 -7.31 3.10
C GLY A 89 -7.83 -8.13 4.20
N ASN A 90 -6.74 -8.83 3.84
CA ASN A 90 -5.98 -9.66 4.77
C ASN A 90 -5.01 -8.79 5.60
N VAL A 91 -5.57 -8.06 6.58
CA VAL A 91 -4.84 -7.12 7.43
C VAL A 91 -3.66 -7.76 8.17
N PRO A 92 -3.81 -8.92 8.85
CA PRO A 92 -2.71 -9.49 9.64
C PRO A 92 -1.49 -9.88 8.79
N THR A 93 -1.74 -10.40 7.58
CA THR A 93 -0.66 -10.78 6.67
C THR A 93 -0.01 -9.54 6.04
N LEU A 94 -0.79 -8.49 5.77
CA LEU A 94 -0.24 -7.21 5.30
C LEU A 94 0.75 -6.63 6.31
N GLU A 95 0.35 -6.52 7.59
CA GLU A 95 1.20 -6.00 8.67
C GLU A 95 2.47 -6.84 8.83
N TRP A 96 2.34 -8.17 8.76
CA TRP A 96 3.48 -9.07 8.83
C TRP A 96 4.43 -8.91 7.63
N LEU A 97 3.92 -8.86 6.40
CA LEU A 97 4.73 -8.67 5.19
C LEU A 97 5.52 -7.36 5.27
N LEU A 98 4.86 -6.23 5.58
CA LEU A 98 5.54 -4.94 5.71
C LEU A 98 6.66 -4.99 6.76
N LYS A 99 6.47 -5.73 7.86
CA LYS A 99 7.48 -5.89 8.90
C LYS A 99 8.72 -6.64 8.40
N ILE A 100 8.53 -7.75 7.67
CA ILE A 100 9.65 -8.59 7.21
C ILE A 100 10.35 -8.03 5.98
N ILE A 101 9.66 -7.24 5.15
CA ILE A 101 10.29 -6.62 3.98
C ILE A 101 11.41 -5.68 4.47
N PRO A 102 12.65 -5.79 3.93
CA PRO A 102 13.75 -4.91 4.29
C PRO A 102 13.43 -3.43 4.10
N ASP A 103 14.03 -2.55 4.91
CA ASP A 103 13.68 -1.13 4.90
C ASP A 103 14.13 -0.42 3.60
N HIS A 104 15.15 -0.96 2.92
CA HIS A 104 15.64 -0.46 1.63
C HIS A 104 14.78 -0.90 0.44
N GLU A 105 13.86 -1.86 0.61
CA GLU A 105 13.02 -2.42 -0.46
C GLU A 105 11.79 -1.55 -0.75
N VAL A 106 12.03 -0.26 -1.01
CA VAL A 106 10.99 0.72 -1.36
C VAL A 106 10.32 0.36 -2.70
N ALA A 107 11.09 -0.17 -3.65
CA ALA A 107 10.57 -0.56 -4.97
C ALA A 107 9.58 -1.72 -4.88
N LEU A 108 9.87 -2.74 -4.05
CA LEU A 108 8.97 -3.87 -3.83
C LEU A 108 7.66 -3.43 -3.17
N VAL A 109 7.73 -2.55 -2.16
CA VAL A 109 6.55 -2.03 -1.46
C VAL A 109 5.62 -1.26 -2.40
N ASN A 110 6.17 -0.58 -3.42
CA ASN A 110 5.42 0.23 -4.38
C ASN A 110 5.35 -0.38 -5.78
N GLU A 111 5.54 -1.71 -5.90
CA GLU A 111 5.40 -2.40 -7.18
C GLU A 111 4.01 -2.18 -7.78
N ASP A 112 2.98 -2.31 -6.93
CA ASP A 112 1.59 -2.11 -7.24
C ASP A 112 1.05 -0.80 -6.65
N PRO A 113 0.01 -0.19 -7.24
CA PRO A 113 -0.67 0.97 -6.67
C PRO A 113 -1.58 0.55 -5.50
N LEU A 114 -0.97 0.10 -4.39
CA LEU A 114 -1.65 -0.56 -3.26
C LEU A 114 -2.81 0.27 -2.68
N LEU A 115 -2.63 1.58 -2.52
CA LEU A 115 -3.67 2.47 -2.01
C LEU A 115 -4.89 2.52 -2.97
N SER A 116 -4.64 2.59 -4.28
CA SER A 116 -5.70 2.53 -5.30
C SER A 116 -6.43 1.19 -5.28
N LEU A 117 -5.72 0.07 -5.06
CA LEU A 117 -6.35 -1.25 -4.91
C LEU A 117 -7.29 -1.28 -3.72
N LEU A 118 -6.89 -0.74 -2.56
CA LEU A 118 -7.72 -0.69 -1.37
C LEU A 118 -8.98 0.16 -1.56
N VAL A 119 -8.84 1.37 -2.12
CA VAL A 119 -9.97 2.28 -2.35
C VAL A 119 -11.03 1.63 -3.25
N LYS A 120 -10.61 0.87 -4.28
CA LYS A 120 -11.52 0.11 -5.16
C LYS A 120 -12.33 -0.98 -4.45
N GLN A 121 -11.88 -1.46 -3.29
CA GLN A 121 -12.57 -2.49 -2.50
C GLN A 121 -13.45 -1.92 -1.38
N ILE A 122 -13.38 -0.62 -1.09
CA ILE A 122 -14.13 0.00 0.01
C ILE A 122 -15.59 0.20 -0.41
N ASP A 123 -16.47 -0.37 0.39
CA ASP A 123 -17.91 -0.21 0.27
C ASP A 123 -18.37 0.98 1.13
N VAL A 124 -18.77 2.07 0.46
CA VAL A 124 -19.14 3.35 1.10
C VAL A 124 -20.29 3.25 2.10
N TYR A 125 -21.12 2.21 1.99
CA TYR A 125 -22.29 2.02 2.86
C TYR A 125 -21.97 1.23 4.14
N LYS A 126 -20.74 0.72 4.28
CA LYS A 126 -20.30 -0.04 5.45
C LYS A 126 -19.55 0.85 6.44
N ASP A 127 -19.63 0.46 7.71
CA ASP A 127 -18.87 1.10 8.78
C ASP A 127 -17.36 1.02 8.51
N LYS A 128 -16.75 2.19 8.27
CA LYS A 128 -15.31 2.32 8.00
C LYS A 128 -14.44 1.69 9.09
N ASN A 129 -14.89 1.69 10.35
CA ASN A 129 -14.13 1.14 11.47
C ASN A 129 -14.09 -0.39 11.46
N LYS A 130 -14.98 -1.03 10.72
CA LYS A 130 -15.03 -2.49 10.51
C LYS A 130 -14.53 -2.88 9.12
N CYS A 131 -14.13 -1.91 8.30
CA CYS A 131 -13.66 -2.14 6.93
C CYS A 131 -12.18 -2.56 6.95
N PRO A 132 -11.85 -3.81 6.59
CA PRO A 132 -10.45 -4.26 6.57
C PRO A 132 -9.61 -3.45 5.58
N PHE A 133 -10.19 -3.01 4.47
CA PHE A 133 -9.49 -2.23 3.45
C PHE A 133 -9.10 -0.83 3.95
N PHE A 134 -10.01 -0.16 4.67
CA PHE A 134 -9.70 1.15 5.27
C PHE A 134 -8.66 1.02 6.39
N LYS A 135 -8.73 -0.06 7.19
CA LYS A 135 -7.69 -0.36 8.18
C LYS A 135 -6.32 -0.60 7.52
N SER A 136 -6.26 -1.41 6.46
CA SER A 136 -5.05 -1.63 5.66
C SER A 136 -4.50 -0.34 5.08
N MET A 137 -5.37 0.58 4.66
CA MET A 137 -4.97 1.88 4.12
C MET A 137 -4.25 2.72 5.18
N GLY A 138 -4.78 2.76 6.40
CA GLY A 138 -4.11 3.42 7.53
C GLY A 138 -2.74 2.81 7.86
N ILE A 139 -2.61 1.49 7.76
CA ILE A 139 -1.34 0.78 7.96
C ILE A 139 -0.32 1.18 6.88
N LEU A 140 -0.70 1.13 5.60
CA LEU A 140 0.18 1.52 4.49
C LEU A 140 0.60 2.99 4.61
N LEU A 141 -0.33 3.90 4.89
CA LEU A 141 -0.03 5.33 5.02
C LEU A 141 0.83 5.67 6.25
N ASN A 142 1.02 4.73 7.18
CA ASN A 142 1.96 4.87 8.30
C ASN A 142 3.35 4.27 7.97
N ASP A 143 3.49 3.52 6.87
CA ASP A 143 4.76 2.96 6.43
C ASP A 143 5.53 4.03 5.64
N PRO A 144 6.75 4.42 6.06
CA PRO A 144 7.50 5.50 5.43
C PRO A 144 7.96 5.18 4.00
N ARG A 145 7.88 3.92 3.57
CA ARG A 145 8.26 3.50 2.22
C ARG A 145 7.14 3.72 1.21
N ILE A 146 5.89 3.93 1.65
CA ILE A 146 4.73 4.00 0.75
C ILE A 146 4.71 5.30 -0.05
N GLU A 147 4.53 5.16 -1.36
CA GLU A 147 4.32 6.25 -2.30
C GLU A 147 2.82 6.55 -2.40
N ILE A 148 2.38 7.61 -1.71
CA ILE A 148 0.96 7.98 -1.62
C ILE A 148 0.31 8.27 -2.98
N ASP A 149 1.07 8.86 -3.91
CA ASP A 149 0.62 9.27 -5.23
C ASP A 149 0.97 8.27 -6.34
N LYS A 150 1.28 7.01 -5.97
CA LYS A 150 1.53 5.95 -6.94
C LYS A 150 0.33 5.81 -7.87
N VAL A 151 0.58 5.99 -9.17
CA VAL A 151 -0.46 5.87 -10.19
C VAL A 151 -0.59 4.44 -10.71
N ASP A 152 -1.81 4.06 -11.08
CA ASP A 152 -2.07 2.83 -11.82
C ASP A 152 -1.88 2.99 -13.34
N MET A 153 -2.20 1.94 -14.12
CA MET A 153 -2.08 1.95 -15.59
C MET A 153 -2.91 3.05 -16.28
N LYS A 154 -3.90 3.64 -15.61
CA LYS A 154 -4.72 4.76 -16.12
C LYS A 154 -4.21 6.13 -15.65
N LYS A 155 -3.03 6.18 -15.02
CA LYS A 155 -2.50 7.34 -14.29
C LYS A 155 -3.37 7.79 -13.10
N TYR A 156 -4.24 6.92 -12.57
CA TYR A 156 -5.08 7.29 -11.42
C TYR A 156 -4.34 7.01 -10.12
N THR A 157 -4.28 8.02 -9.25
CA THR A 157 -3.88 7.86 -7.84
C THR A 157 -5.03 7.32 -7.00
N ALA A 158 -4.76 6.98 -5.74
CA ALA A 158 -5.80 6.60 -4.79
C ALA A 158 -6.82 7.72 -4.57
N LEU A 159 -6.39 8.99 -4.62
CA LEU A 159 -7.26 10.15 -4.42
C LEU A 159 -8.29 10.30 -5.56
N HIS A 160 -7.88 10.06 -6.81
CA HIS A 160 -8.81 10.03 -7.95
C HIS A 160 -9.97 9.04 -7.71
N TYR A 161 -9.64 7.83 -7.25
CA TYR A 161 -10.67 6.82 -6.97
C TYR A 161 -11.53 7.19 -5.75
N ALA A 162 -10.94 7.76 -4.71
CA ALA A 162 -11.67 8.15 -3.51
C ALA A 162 -12.69 9.28 -3.80
N VAL A 163 -12.32 10.22 -4.66
CA VAL A 163 -13.22 11.27 -5.16
C VAL A 163 -14.28 10.67 -6.07
N ARG A 164 -13.88 9.93 -7.12
CA ARG A 164 -14.82 9.33 -8.09
C ARG A 164 -15.89 8.44 -7.44
N TYR A 165 -15.56 7.77 -6.35
CA TYR A 165 -16.49 6.88 -5.64
C TYR A 165 -17.14 7.53 -4.41
N ASN A 166 -16.92 8.82 -4.16
CA ASN A 166 -17.45 9.57 -3.02
C ASN A 166 -17.17 8.87 -1.67
N ILE A 167 -15.90 8.49 -1.47
CA ILE A 167 -15.42 7.84 -0.24
C ILE A 167 -14.76 8.88 0.67
N ASP A 168 -15.57 9.73 1.30
CA ASP A 168 -15.10 10.92 2.04
C ASP A 168 -14.00 10.61 3.05
N HIS A 169 -14.16 9.53 3.82
CA HIS A 169 -13.17 9.13 4.83
C HIS A 169 -11.82 8.68 4.23
N CYS A 170 -11.80 8.22 2.97
CA CYS A 170 -10.55 7.99 2.24
C CYS A 170 -9.97 9.28 1.68
N GLN A 171 -10.81 10.20 1.19
CA GLN A 171 -10.37 11.52 0.74
C GLN A 171 -9.72 12.29 1.91
N GLU A 172 -10.40 12.39 3.05
CA GLU A 172 -9.90 13.02 4.27
C GLU A 172 -8.56 12.41 4.71
N LEU A 173 -8.46 11.07 4.73
CA LEU A 173 -7.23 10.40 5.16
C LEU A 173 -6.07 10.63 4.17
N LEU A 174 -6.31 10.55 2.86
CA LEU A 174 -5.29 10.80 1.85
C LEU A 174 -4.79 12.24 1.90
N LEU A 175 -5.70 13.20 1.97
CA LEU A 175 -5.37 14.62 2.07
C LEU A 175 -4.56 14.92 3.34
N ALA A 176 -5.00 14.42 4.50
CA ALA A 176 -4.27 14.57 5.77
C ALA A 176 -2.85 13.99 5.72
N ARG A 177 -2.63 12.95 4.90
CA ARG A 177 -1.32 12.31 4.69
C ARG A 177 -0.51 12.91 3.54
N GLY A 178 -1.00 13.98 2.93
CA GLY A 178 -0.25 14.77 1.95
C GLY A 178 -0.36 14.28 0.51
N ALA A 179 -1.45 13.59 0.15
CA ALA A 179 -1.70 13.22 -1.25
C ALA A 179 -1.71 14.46 -2.14
N TYR A 180 -1.01 14.40 -3.26
CA TYR A 180 -0.86 15.51 -4.19
C TYR A 180 -2.15 15.76 -4.97
N ILE A 181 -2.61 17.01 -5.01
CA ILE A 181 -3.90 17.37 -5.65
C ILE A 181 -3.76 17.86 -7.10
N GLY A 182 -2.54 18.11 -7.59
CA GLY A 182 -2.30 18.61 -8.95
C GLY A 182 -2.10 17.52 -10.01
N GLY A 183 -2.01 16.24 -9.60
CA GLY A 183 -1.52 15.17 -10.45
C GLY A 183 -2.49 14.70 -11.54
N LYS A 184 -2.47 15.35 -12.71
CA LYS A 184 -3.35 15.02 -13.84
C LYS A 184 -3.33 13.54 -14.26
N ASP A 185 -4.51 12.99 -14.51
CA ASP A 185 -4.70 11.66 -15.09
C ASP A 185 -4.47 11.62 -16.62
N LEU A 186 -4.80 10.50 -17.28
CA LEU A 186 -4.70 10.37 -18.75
C LEU A 186 -5.66 11.26 -19.54
N PHE A 187 -6.71 11.79 -18.92
CA PHE A 187 -7.68 12.71 -19.51
C PHE A 187 -7.34 14.17 -19.22
N GLY A 188 -6.32 14.43 -18.39
CA GLY A 188 -5.95 15.78 -17.96
C GLY A 188 -6.71 16.26 -16.73
N GLU A 189 -7.49 15.38 -16.08
CA GLU A 189 -8.31 15.70 -14.92
C GLU A 189 -7.46 15.66 -13.64
N LEU A 190 -7.70 16.60 -12.72
CA LEU A 190 -7.05 16.60 -11.41
C LEU A 190 -7.72 15.58 -10.48
N PRO A 191 -7.00 15.04 -9.48
CA PRO A 191 -7.56 14.17 -8.45
C PRO A 191 -8.77 14.78 -7.72
N ILE A 192 -8.86 16.11 -7.67
CA ILE A 192 -9.88 16.86 -6.93
C ILE A 192 -11.02 17.39 -7.80
N ASN A 193 -11.03 17.15 -9.12
CA ASN A 193 -11.98 17.79 -10.04
C ASN A 193 -13.46 17.62 -9.65
N ASP A 194 -13.85 16.41 -9.23
CA ASP A 194 -15.22 16.10 -8.77
C ASP A 194 -15.34 16.08 -7.24
N MET A 195 -14.38 16.63 -6.49
CA MET A 195 -14.40 16.62 -5.03
C MET A 195 -15.46 17.58 -4.48
N GLU A 196 -16.13 17.18 -3.40
CA GLU A 196 -17.05 18.09 -2.70
C GLU A 196 -16.29 19.29 -2.14
N SER A 197 -16.77 20.50 -2.46
CA SER A 197 -16.10 21.75 -2.06
C SER A 197 -15.96 21.87 -0.55
N LEU A 198 -16.97 21.44 0.22
CA LEU A 198 -16.95 21.46 1.69
C LEU A 198 -15.88 20.55 2.29
N LEU A 199 -15.58 19.41 1.64
CA LEU A 199 -14.54 18.49 2.09
C LEU A 199 -13.16 19.09 1.87
N LEU A 200 -12.93 19.69 0.70
CA LEU A 200 -11.67 20.35 0.39
C LEU A 200 -11.47 21.59 1.26
N GLU A 201 -12.49 22.43 1.44
CA GLU A 201 -12.49 23.59 2.33
C GLU A 201 -12.10 23.19 3.75
N LYS A 202 -12.77 22.18 4.32
CA LYS A 202 -12.46 21.65 5.64
C LYS A 202 -11.01 21.17 5.76
N HIS A 203 -10.48 20.52 4.73
CA HIS A 203 -9.08 20.10 4.71
C HIS A 203 -8.12 21.29 4.68
N LEU A 204 -8.36 22.27 3.80
CA LEU A 204 -7.52 23.47 3.67
C LEU A 204 -7.54 24.31 4.95
N ASP A 205 -8.69 24.44 5.60
CA ASP A 205 -8.80 25.09 6.93
C ASP A 205 -7.93 24.37 7.97
N SER A 206 -7.89 23.03 7.93
CA SER A 206 -7.05 22.24 8.85
C SER A 206 -5.55 22.40 8.60
N CYS A 207 -5.15 22.88 7.42
CA CYS A 207 -3.76 23.15 7.06
C CYS A 207 -3.24 24.49 7.61
N VAL A 208 -4.12 25.37 8.09
CA VAL A 208 -3.74 26.68 8.65
C VAL A 208 -3.82 26.61 10.17
N THR A 209 -2.67 26.71 10.82
CA THR A 209 -2.54 26.67 12.28
C THR A 209 -1.70 27.85 12.77
N SER A 210 -1.52 27.96 14.09
CA SER A 210 -0.62 28.92 14.70
C SER A 210 0.23 28.22 15.75
N ASN A 211 1.31 28.86 16.18
CA ASN A 211 2.12 28.37 17.30
C ASN A 211 1.47 28.59 18.69
N ASP A 212 0.13 28.67 18.74
CA ASP A 212 -0.70 28.87 19.94
C ASP A 212 -0.39 30.16 20.75
N ARG A 213 0.27 31.15 20.14
CA ARG A 213 0.54 32.47 20.75
C ARG A 213 -0.59 33.46 20.49
N ASN A 214 -0.61 34.56 21.25
CA ASN A 214 -1.56 35.62 20.96
C ASN A 214 -1.08 36.41 19.74
N PRO A 215 -1.98 36.85 18.84
CA PRO A 215 -1.60 37.64 17.65
C PRO A 215 -0.88 38.96 17.92
N GLY A 216 -0.87 39.44 19.18
CA GLY A 216 -0.13 40.64 19.59
C GLY A 216 1.26 40.36 20.14
N ASP A 217 1.64 39.08 20.32
CA ASP A 217 2.96 38.68 20.79
C ASP A 217 3.97 38.75 19.63
N ASP A 218 5.19 39.24 19.92
CA ASP A 218 6.27 39.37 18.90
C ASP A 218 6.71 38.01 18.31
N ASP A 219 6.44 36.89 19.02
CA ASP A 219 6.73 35.53 18.59
C ASP A 219 5.53 34.79 17.99
N TYR A 220 4.44 35.48 17.64
CA TYR A 220 3.29 34.86 16.96
C TYR A 220 3.66 34.41 15.54
N GLU A 221 3.39 33.13 15.24
CA GLU A 221 3.61 32.55 13.92
C GLU A 221 2.36 31.84 13.42
N MET A 222 2.01 32.14 12.16
CA MET A 222 1.04 31.38 11.39
C MET A 222 1.76 30.29 10.61
N ILE A 223 1.27 29.06 10.71
CA ILE A 223 1.86 27.88 10.08
C ILE A 223 0.88 27.39 9.01
N ILE A 224 1.35 27.26 7.78
CA ILE A 224 0.56 26.76 6.65
C ILE A 224 1.21 25.49 6.13
N GLU A 225 0.52 24.36 6.26
CA GLU A 225 0.94 23.09 5.65
C GLU A 225 0.48 23.02 4.18
N TYR A 226 1.43 23.08 3.24
CA TYR A 226 1.13 23.03 1.80
C TYR A 226 1.59 21.71 1.14
N LYS A 227 1.77 20.64 1.92
CA LYS A 227 2.28 19.34 1.43
C LYS A 227 1.46 18.73 0.28
N ASN A 228 0.16 19.02 0.21
CA ASN A 228 -0.72 18.57 -0.87
C ASN A 228 -0.46 19.30 -2.21
N PHE A 229 0.28 20.41 -2.20
CA PHE A 229 0.63 21.23 -3.37
C PHE A 229 2.05 20.95 -3.89
N THR A 230 2.85 20.16 -3.18
CA THR A 230 4.18 19.74 -3.62
C THR A 230 4.09 18.49 -4.50
N PRO A 231 4.56 18.54 -5.77
CA PRO A 231 4.57 17.38 -6.64
C PRO A 231 5.44 16.24 -6.06
N PRO A 232 5.08 14.97 -6.30
CA PRO A 232 5.88 13.83 -5.85
C PRO A 232 7.24 13.78 -6.56
N SER A 233 8.25 13.28 -5.86
CA SER A 233 9.66 13.32 -6.28
C SER A 233 9.95 12.66 -7.64
N TRP A 234 9.18 11.65 -8.04
CA TRP A 234 9.33 11.00 -9.35
C TRP A 234 8.92 11.89 -10.52
N LYS A 235 7.98 12.83 -10.33
CA LYS A 235 7.62 13.83 -11.35
C LYS A 235 8.75 14.81 -11.62
N CYS A 236 9.58 15.09 -10.61
CA CYS A 236 10.75 15.97 -10.77
C CYS A 236 11.87 15.34 -11.62
N GLN A 237 11.91 14.00 -11.74
CA GLN A 237 12.99 13.27 -12.44
C GLN A 237 12.75 13.11 -13.94
N THR A 238 11.53 13.31 -14.45
CA THR A 238 11.22 13.14 -15.88
C THR A 238 11.67 14.30 -16.76
N ASN A 239 12.19 15.40 -16.20
CA ASN A 239 12.60 16.61 -16.93
C ASN A 239 14.13 16.75 -17.12
N ASP A 240 14.94 15.77 -16.72
CA ASP A 240 16.40 15.93 -16.64
C ASP A 240 17.18 15.73 -17.97
N ASN A 241 16.51 15.68 -19.13
CA ASN A 241 17.19 15.57 -20.44
C ASN A 241 17.07 16.78 -21.37
N SER A 242 16.62 17.94 -20.89
CA SER A 242 16.70 19.18 -21.67
C SER A 242 17.33 20.30 -20.87
N THR A 243 18.52 20.72 -21.29
CA THR A 243 19.12 22.02 -20.93
C THR A 243 18.17 23.14 -21.36
N GLY A 244 17.35 23.60 -20.43
CA GLY A 244 16.42 24.72 -20.57
C GLY A 244 15.88 25.04 -19.18
N GLU A 245 15.64 26.31 -18.89
CA GLU A 245 15.14 26.79 -17.60
C GLU A 245 13.96 25.94 -17.12
N LYS A 246 13.92 25.64 -15.81
CA LYS A 246 12.79 24.95 -15.17
C LYS A 246 11.54 25.82 -15.30
N GLU A 247 10.83 25.72 -16.41
CA GLU A 247 9.43 26.14 -16.45
C GLU A 247 8.68 25.21 -15.49
N PHE A 248 8.32 25.75 -14.32
CA PHE A 248 7.26 25.17 -13.52
C PHE A 248 5.99 25.28 -14.37
N ASP A 249 5.69 24.23 -15.12
CA ASP A 249 4.39 24.11 -15.76
C ASP A 249 3.38 24.07 -14.61
N ASP A 250 2.62 25.15 -14.48
CA ASP A 250 1.61 25.29 -13.44
C ASP A 250 0.50 24.28 -13.77
N GLU A 251 0.59 23.10 -13.15
CA GLU A 251 -0.32 21.99 -13.39
C GLU A 251 -1.78 22.38 -13.12
N MET A 252 -2.02 23.49 -12.39
CA MET A 252 -3.34 24.04 -12.06
C MET A 252 -3.71 25.32 -12.84
N ARG A 253 -2.95 25.71 -13.87
CA ARG A 253 -3.14 26.98 -14.61
C ARG A 253 -4.45 27.08 -15.42
N ASN A 254 -5.16 25.97 -15.63
CA ASN A 254 -6.32 25.89 -16.53
C ASN A 254 -7.64 25.55 -15.79
N ILE A 255 -7.78 25.94 -14.52
CA ILE A 255 -9.09 25.89 -13.84
C ILE A 255 -9.91 27.10 -14.35
N GLU A 256 -10.66 26.92 -15.44
CA GLU A 256 -11.66 27.88 -15.94
C GLU A 256 -13.03 27.68 -15.27
#